data_AF-A0A7X1LCF6-F1
#
_entry.id   AF-A0A7X1LCF6-F1
#
_cell.length_a   1.000
_cell.length_b   1.000
_cell.length_c   1.000
_cell.angle_alpha   90.00
_cell.angle_beta   90.00
_cell.angle_gamma   90.00
#
_symmetry.space_group_name_H-M   'P 1'
#
loop_
_entity.id
_entity.type
_entity.pdbx_description
1 polymer ?
#
loop_
_entity_poly.entity_id
_entity_poly.type
_entity_poly.pdbx_seq_one_letter_code
_entity_poly.pdbx_strand_id
1 'polypeptide(L)'
;MAKLKKYMVVHNNPGIDCEVIQANWRKLAKVESAKWERTYFNDEKGMRYCIWLANDEEQLKNIFTDMDVSWESIIPVEETLPDLWGEKWQEHLEAEKTADTLGD
;
A
#
# COMPACT_ATOMS: atom_id res chain seq x y z
N MET A 1 -12.16 -15.88 -0.80
CA MET A 1 -10.83 -15.40 -0.37
C MET A 1 -11.03 -14.40 0.76
N ALA A 2 -10.09 -14.26 1.70
CA ALA A 2 -10.19 -13.20 2.71
C ALA A 2 -10.14 -11.84 2.01
N LYS A 3 -10.97 -10.88 2.43
CA LYS A 3 -10.97 -9.53 1.86
C LYS A 3 -9.66 -8.85 2.27
N LEU A 4 -8.85 -8.48 1.27
CA LEU A 4 -7.62 -7.73 1.52
C LEU A 4 -7.95 -6.36 2.12
N LYS A 5 -7.16 -5.94 3.12
CA LYS A 5 -7.25 -4.64 3.77
C LYS A 5 -6.22 -3.71 3.16
N LYS A 6 -6.57 -2.42 3.07
CA LYS A 6 -5.68 -1.37 2.58
C LYS A 6 -4.85 -0.80 3.72
N TYR A 7 -3.55 -0.66 3.50
CA TYR A 7 -2.58 -0.16 4.45
C TYR A 7 -1.77 0.97 3.83
N MET A 8 -1.53 2.01 4.62
CA MET A 8 -0.49 2.99 4.37
C MET A 8 0.78 2.56 5.09
N VAL A 9 1.85 2.35 4.33
CA VAL A 9 3.19 2.09 4.86
C VAL A 9 4.03 3.34 4.67
N VAL A 10 4.62 3.83 5.75
CA VAL A 10 5.55 4.96 5.71
C VAL A 10 6.96 4.45 5.81
N HIS A 11 7.83 4.87 4.91
CA HIS A 11 9.27 4.68 5.02
C HIS A 11 9.93 6.06 5.20
N ASN A 12 10.77 6.17 6.22
CA ASN A 12 11.54 7.37 6.53
C ASN A 12 13.02 7.02 6.48
N ASN A 13 13.64 7.30 5.34
CA ASN A 13 15.03 6.93 5.08
C ASN A 13 15.77 8.11 4.42
N PRO A 14 16.00 9.21 5.16
CA PRO A 14 16.74 10.34 4.64
C PRO A 14 18.17 9.92 4.31
N GLY A 15 18.66 10.36 3.15
CA GLY A 15 20.04 10.09 2.71
C GLY A 15 20.30 8.68 2.18
N ILE A 16 19.29 7.82 2.03
CA ILE A 16 19.45 6.57 1.28
C ILE A 16 19.44 6.87 -0.22
N ASP A 17 20.37 6.25 -0.94
CA ASP A 17 20.48 6.34 -2.39
C ASP A 17 19.20 5.83 -3.08
N CYS A 18 18.71 6.60 -4.05
CA CYS A 18 17.57 6.26 -4.89
C CYS A 18 17.76 4.91 -5.61
N GLU A 19 18.99 4.55 -5.99
CA GLU A 19 19.26 3.25 -6.62
C GLU A 19 18.94 2.07 -5.69
N VAL A 20 19.24 2.20 -4.39
CA VAL A 20 18.91 1.20 -3.36
C VAL A 20 17.39 1.09 -3.21
N ILE A 21 16.70 2.23 -3.17
CA ILE A 21 15.23 2.28 -3.09
C ILE A 21 14.60 1.58 -4.30
N GLN A 22 15.07 1.89 -5.52
CA GLN A 22 14.57 1.27 -6.74
C GLN A 22 14.88 -0.23 -6.80
N ALA A 23 16.04 -0.67 -6.31
CA ALA A 23 16.36 -2.09 -6.21
C ALA A 23 15.36 -2.82 -5.29
N ASN A 24 14.99 -2.21 -4.17
CA ASN A 24 13.98 -2.75 -3.26
C ASN A 24 12.58 -2.78 -3.92
N TRP A 25 12.20 -1.74 -4.66
CA TRP A 25 10.95 -1.75 -5.42
C TRP A 25 10.86 -2.88 -6.45
N ARG A 26 11.96 -3.18 -7.15
CA ARG A 26 12.01 -4.32 -8.10
C ARG A 26 11.82 -5.67 -7.42
N LYS A 27 12.27 -5.81 -6.17
CA LYS A 27 12.04 -7.02 -5.36
C LYS A 27 10.59 -7.07 -4.89
N LEU A 28 10.09 -5.98 -4.31
CA LEU A 28 8.73 -5.86 -3.77
C LEU A 28 7.65 -6.07 -4.84
N ALA A 29 7.90 -5.64 -6.09
CA ALA A 29 6.99 -5.86 -7.22
C ALA A 29 6.76 -7.34 -7.57
N LYS A 30 7.59 -8.26 -7.05
CA LYS A 30 7.46 -9.71 -7.27
C LYS A 30 6.79 -10.44 -6.09
N VAL A 31 6.38 -9.70 -5.06
CA VAL A 31 5.69 -10.30 -3.91
C VAL A 31 4.26 -10.65 -4.33
N GLU A 32 3.88 -11.91 -4.16
CA GLU A 32 2.54 -12.41 -4.51
C GLU A 32 1.59 -12.46 -3.30
N SER A 33 2.14 -12.46 -2.08
CA SER A 33 1.36 -12.58 -0.84
C SER A 33 0.63 -11.29 -0.45
N ALA A 34 1.07 -10.14 -0.97
CA ALA A 34 0.44 -8.83 -0.80
C ALA A 34 0.57 -8.03 -2.11
N LYS A 35 -0.32 -7.07 -2.33
CA LYS A 35 -0.32 -6.24 -3.54
C LYS A 35 0.15 -4.82 -3.21
N TRP A 36 1.21 -4.38 -3.88
CA TRP A 36 1.64 -2.98 -3.86
C TRP A 36 0.85 -2.19 -4.90
N GLU A 37 0.08 -1.18 -4.48
CA GLU A 37 -0.78 -0.43 -5.41
C GLU A 37 -0.14 0.87 -5.89
N ARG A 38 0.46 1.63 -4.97
CA ARG A 38 0.97 2.98 -5.27
C ARG A 38 2.03 3.41 -4.28
N THR A 39 2.94 4.29 -4.72
CA THR A 39 3.83 5.02 -3.82
C THR A 39 3.88 6.49 -4.18
N TYR A 40 3.79 7.33 -3.15
CA TYR A 40 4.14 8.74 -3.20
C TYR A 40 5.49 8.90 -2.50
N PHE A 41 6.42 9.64 -3.10
CA PHE A 41 7.74 9.83 -2.51
C PHE A 41 8.14 11.30 -2.52
N ASN A 42 8.86 11.69 -1.48
CA ASN A 42 9.55 12.97 -1.39
C ASN A 42 11.04 12.66 -1.25
N ASP A 43 11.77 12.82 -2.36
CA ASP A 43 13.19 12.49 -2.45
C ASP A 43 14.04 13.39 -1.52
N GLU A 44 13.77 14.69 -1.51
CA GLU A 44 14.45 15.67 -0.66
C GLU A 44 14.41 15.28 0.83
N LYS A 45 13.28 14.74 1.29
CA LYS A 45 13.09 14.31 2.69
C LYS A 45 13.35 12.82 2.92
N GLY A 46 13.61 12.04 1.86
CA GLY A 46 13.74 10.57 1.94
C GLY A 46 12.47 9.86 2.45
N MET A 47 11.30 10.47 2.25
CA MET A 47 10.01 9.96 2.73
C MET A 47 9.26 9.22 1.62
N ARG A 48 8.66 8.08 1.95
CA ARG A 48 7.80 7.32 1.03
C ARG A 48 6.53 6.87 1.72
N TYR A 49 5.43 6.97 1.01
CA TYR A 49 4.08 6.63 1.44
C TYR A 49 3.54 5.60 0.45
N CYS A 50 3.46 4.34 0.88
CA CYS A 50 3.11 3.22 0.02
C CYS A 50 1.73 2.67 0.40
N ILE A 51 0.85 2.54 -0.59
CA ILE A 51 -0.43 1.84 -0.43
C ILE A 51 -0.23 0.36 -0.74
N TRP A 52 -0.59 -0.49 0.22
CA TRP A 52 -0.53 -1.94 0.12
C TRP A 52 -1.88 -2.56 0.41
N LEU A 53 -2.23 -3.64 -0.30
CA LEU A 53 -3.30 -4.55 0.07
C LEU A 53 -2.71 -5.84 0.66
N ALA A 54 -3.13 -6.19 1.87
CA ALA A 54 -2.68 -7.38 2.58
C ALA A 54 -3.81 -7.96 3.44
N ASN A 55 -3.69 -9.22 3.85
CA ASN A 55 -4.69 -9.84 4.75
C ASN A 55 -4.66 -9.19 6.15
N ASP A 56 -3.46 -8.89 6.62
CA ASP A 56 -3.18 -8.27 7.91
C ASP A 56 -1.85 -7.50 7.88
N GLU A 57 -1.57 -6.79 8.98
CA GLU A 57 -0.35 -6.01 9.15
C GLU A 57 0.90 -6.88 9.31
N GLU A 58 0.76 -8.08 9.88
CA GLU A 58 1.87 -8.99 10.15
C GLU A 58 2.48 -9.51 8.85
N GLN A 59 1.65 -9.80 7.85
CA GLN A 59 2.07 -10.15 6.51
C GLN A 59 3.02 -9.10 5.91
N LEU A 60 2.70 -7.81 6.02
CA LEU A 60 3.55 -6.73 5.51
C LEU A 60 4.87 -6.63 6.29
N LYS A 61 4.83 -6.78 7.61
CA LYS A 61 6.05 -6.81 8.44
C LYS A 61 6.98 -7.94 8.04
N ASN A 62 6.44 -9.14 7.79
CA ASN A 62 7.23 -10.29 7.37
C ASN A 62 7.89 -10.05 6.01
N ILE A 63 7.13 -9.57 5.02
CA ILE A 63 7.66 -9.22 3.69
C ILE A 63 8.83 -8.23 3.81
N PHE A 64 8.63 -7.14 4.57
CA PHE A 64 9.65 -6.10 4.69
C PHE A 64 10.87 -6.58 5.48
N THR A 65 10.69 -7.40 6.52
CA THR A 65 11.79 -8.01 7.28
C THR A 65 12.61 -8.95 6.39
N ASP A 66 11.94 -9.85 5.66
CA ASP A 66 12.61 -10.82 4.77
C ASP A 66 13.40 -10.15 3.65
N MET A 67 12.98 -8.97 3.23
CA MET A 67 13.62 -8.18 2.18
C MET A 67 14.62 -7.14 2.69
N ASP A 68 14.83 -7.04 4.00
CA ASP A 68 15.65 -6.02 4.65
C ASP A 68 15.23 -4.58 4.26
N VAL A 69 13.92 -4.34 4.27
CA VAL A 69 13.31 -3.03 4.00
C VAL A 69 12.77 -2.47 5.31
N SER A 70 13.31 -1.34 5.76
CA SER A 70 12.80 -0.66 6.96
C SER A 70 11.47 0.06 6.69
N TRP A 71 10.57 0.09 7.66
CA TRP A 71 9.38 0.95 7.67
C TRP A 71 9.31 1.74 8.99
N GLU A 72 8.74 2.94 8.93
CA GLU A 72 8.44 3.76 10.11
C GLU A 72 7.09 3.36 10.72
N SER A 73 6.07 3.16 9.88
CA SER A 73 4.75 2.74 10.32
C SER A 73 3.99 1.97 9.24
N ILE A 74 3.03 1.15 9.70
CA ILE A 74 2.05 0.45 8.86
C ILE A 74 0.70 0.71 9.51
N ILE A 75 -0.21 1.35 8.79
CA ILE A 75 -1.48 1.83 9.35
C ILE A 75 -2.61 1.37 8.43
N PRO A 76 -3.68 0.72 8.94
CA PRO A 76 -4.86 0.42 8.13
C PRO A 76 -5.54 1.73 7.72
N VAL A 77 -5.90 1.86 6.44
CA VAL A 77 -6.51 3.08 5.90
C VAL A 77 -7.71 2.75 5.03
N GLU A 78 -8.64 3.69 4.98
CA GLU A 78 -9.72 3.74 3.99
C GLU A 78 -9.42 4.91 3.04
N GLU A 79 -9.67 4.71 1.75
CA GLU A 79 -9.54 5.77 0.76
C GLU A 79 -10.86 6.55 0.68
N THR A 80 -10.78 7.85 0.40
CA THR A 80 -11.95 8.64 0.02
C THR A 80 -11.51 9.78 -0.91
N LEU A 81 -12.42 10.25 -1.75
CA LEU A 81 -12.18 11.38 -2.66
C LEU A 81 -13.13 12.52 -2.32
N PRO A 82 -12.71 13.80 -2.41
CA PRO A 82 -13.57 14.94 -2.13
C PRO A 82 -14.90 14.92 -2.91
N ASP A 83 -14.85 14.54 -4.19
CA ASP A 83 -16.03 14.47 -5.07
C ASP A 83 -16.97 13.29 -4.77
N LEU A 84 -16.51 12.33 -3.97
CA LEU A 84 -17.28 11.16 -3.53
C LEU A 84 -17.78 11.32 -2.09
N TRP A 85 -17.46 12.41 -1.39
CA TRP A 85 -17.90 12.61 -0.01
C TRP A 85 -19.40 12.94 0.07
N GLY A 86 -20.14 12.28 0.97
CA GLY A 86 -21.59 12.42 1.12
C GLY A 86 -22.38 11.26 0.51
N GLU A 87 -23.54 11.53 -0.11
CA GLU A 87 -24.44 10.50 -0.64
C GLU A 87 -23.79 9.60 -1.71
N LYS A 88 -22.87 10.18 -2.50
CA LYS A 88 -22.11 9.47 -3.54
C LYS A 88 -21.11 8.44 -2.99
N TRP A 89 -20.78 8.49 -1.70
CA TRP A 89 -19.84 7.55 -1.08
C TRP A 89 -20.44 6.14 -1.00
N GLN A 90 -21.72 6.03 -0.61
CA GLN A 90 -22.40 4.75 -0.50
C GLN A 90 -22.57 4.09 -1.88
N GLU A 91 -22.94 4.87 -2.90
CA GLU A 91 -23.04 4.40 -4.29
C GLU A 91 -21.69 3.86 -4.81
N HIS A 92 -20.59 4.57 -4.52
CA HIS A 92 -19.25 4.11 -4.87
C HIS A 92 -18.87 2.80 -4.17
N LEU A 93 -19.14 2.67 -2.86
CA LEU A 93 -18.87 1.44 -2.11
C LEU A 93 -19.68 0.24 -2.62
N GLU A 94 -20.92 0.44 -3.05
CA GLU A 94 -21.74 -0.61 -3.68
C GLU A 94 -21.21 -1.00 -5.06
N ALA A 95 -20.78 -0.02 -5.87
CA ALA A 95 -20.16 -0.25 -7.16
C ALA A 95 -18.84 -1.03 -7.03
N GLU A 96 -17.98 -0.69 -6.06
CA GLU A 96 -16.73 -1.43 -5.80
C GLU A 96 -17.00 -2.86 -5.33
N LYS A 97 -17.98 -3.08 -4.44
CA LYS A 97 -18.39 -4.44 -4.04
C LYS A 97 -18.85 -5.28 -5.22
N THR A 98 -19.54 -4.67 -6.20
CA THR A 98 -20.03 -5.37 -7.39
C THR A 98 -18.89 -5.66 -8.37
N ALA A 99 -17.95 -4.73 -8.54
CA ALA A 99 -16.75 -4.92 -9.36
C ALA A 99 -15.87 -6.07 -8.82
N ASP A 100 -15.70 -6.17 -7.50
CA ASP A 100 -14.98 -7.26 -6.84
C ASP A 100 -15.64 -8.64 -7.02
N THR A 101 -16.94 -8.70 -7.39
CA THR A 101 -17.69 -9.94 -7.64
C THR A 101 -17.73 -10.38 -9.10
N LEU A 102 -17.15 -9.60 -10.02
CA LEU A 102 -17.15 -9.88 -11.46
C LEU A 102 -15.82 -10.42 -11.98
N GLY A 103 -14.87 -10.71 -11.08
CA GLY A 103 -13.60 -11.36 -11.42
C GLY A 103 -13.58 -12.84 -11.00
N ASP A 104 -14.01 -13.72 -11.90
CA ASP A 104 -13.58 -15.12 -12.03
C ASP A 104 -13.12 -15.36 -13.48
#